data_AF-A0A6J2UE82-F1
#
_entry.id   AF-A0A6J2UE82-F1
#
_cell.length_a   1.000
_cell.length_b   1.000
_cell.length_c   1.000
_cell.angle_alpha   90.00
_cell.angle_beta   90.00
_cell.angle_gamma   90.00
#
_symmetry.space_group_name_H-M   'P 1'
#
loop_
_entity.id
_entity.type
_entity.pdbx_description
1 polymer ?
#
loop_
_entity_poly.entity_id
_entity_poly.type
_entity_poly.pdbx_seq_one_letter_code
_entity_poly.pdbx_strand_id
1 'polypeptide(L)'
;MLCSDIIPRWAIIGWLISSCTNPIASANAKLSLFYDWLFFDPLKDNIMNIEPGILVMYHSIRNHPFVSSTLLDFLCRITKNFYVKHEDKIRMGVFNSLKLILDKQVIPNLQPLFESPKLDRELRNLIRENFKEFMAPNPNIAQTFNTHSIQQTIFKKETDQRIMHGEPVDVPAFA
;
A
#
# COMPACT_ATOMS: atom_id res chain seq x y z
N MET A 1 4.92 -12.01 13.01
CA MET A 1 5.45 -12.92 11.98
C MET A 1 5.75 -12.14 10.70
N LEU A 2 6.86 -11.39 10.66
CA LEU A 2 7.39 -10.76 9.43
C LEU A 2 8.90 -11.08 9.26
N CYS A 3 9.47 -11.89 10.17
CA CYS A 3 10.91 -12.18 10.27
C CYS A 3 11.17 -13.70 10.43
N SER A 4 10.24 -14.54 9.99
CA SER A 4 10.36 -16.01 10.03
C SER A 4 10.54 -16.54 8.61
N ASP A 5 11.22 -17.69 8.45
CA ASP A 5 11.45 -18.42 7.18
C ASP A 5 10.16 -18.96 6.51
N ILE A 6 9.02 -18.31 6.76
CA ILE A 6 7.73 -18.61 6.18
C ILE A 6 7.67 -17.94 4.81
N ILE A 7 7.27 -18.70 3.79
CA ILE A 7 7.09 -18.21 2.42
C ILE A 7 6.12 -17.01 2.45
N PRO A 8 6.54 -15.83 1.96
CA PRO A 8 5.72 -14.63 2.05
C PRO A 8 4.51 -14.70 1.11
N ARG A 9 3.41 -14.03 1.49
CA ARG A 9 2.15 -14.02 0.72
C ARG A 9 2.34 -13.63 -0.75
N TRP A 10 3.20 -12.64 -1.01
CA TRP A 10 3.48 -12.19 -2.38
C TRP A 10 4.12 -13.28 -3.24
N ALA A 11 4.94 -14.18 -2.67
CA ALA A 11 5.58 -15.24 -3.44
C ALA A 11 4.55 -16.29 -3.88
N ILE A 12 3.61 -16.64 -3.00
CA ILE A 12 2.51 -17.56 -3.32
C ILE A 12 1.61 -16.95 -4.40
N ILE A 13 1.25 -15.66 -4.28
CA ILE A 13 0.45 -14.96 -5.28
C ILE A 13 1.18 -14.90 -6.63
N GLY A 14 2.49 -14.59 -6.63
CA GLY A 14 3.31 -14.57 -7.84
C GLY A 14 3.33 -15.93 -8.55
N TRP A 15 3.43 -17.02 -7.79
CA TRP A 15 3.33 -18.38 -8.31
C TRP A 15 1.95 -18.68 -8.90
N LEU A 16 0.86 -18.30 -8.20
CA LEU A 16 -0.51 -18.49 -8.70
C LEU A 16 -0.74 -17.73 -10.01
N ILE A 17 -0.35 -16.46 -10.08
CA ILE A 17 -0.48 -15.61 -11.27
C ILE A 17 0.31 -16.20 -12.45
N SER A 18 1.54 -16.69 -12.20
CA SER A 18 2.38 -17.28 -13.25
C SER A 18 1.87 -18.63 -13.74
N SER A 19 1.05 -19.32 -12.93
CA SER A 19 0.50 -20.64 -13.23
C SER A 19 -0.82 -20.56 -14.02
N CYS A 20 -1.44 -19.38 -14.14
CA CYS A 20 -2.67 -19.21 -14.91
C CYS A 20 -2.41 -19.37 -16.43
N THR A 21 -2.83 -20.49 -17.00
CA THR A 21 -2.74 -20.76 -18.46
C THR A 21 -3.97 -20.30 -19.24
N ASN A 22 -5.13 -20.20 -18.58
CA ASN A 22 -6.37 -19.71 -19.18
C ASN A 22 -6.42 -18.16 -19.11
N PRO A 23 -6.63 -17.45 -20.23
CA PRO A 23 -6.67 -15.98 -20.24
C PRO A 23 -7.77 -15.37 -19.35
N ILE A 24 -8.93 -16.01 -19.26
CA ILE A 24 -10.05 -15.57 -18.40
C ILE A 24 -9.66 -15.75 -16.92
N ALA A 25 -9.08 -16.91 -16.58
CA ALA A 25 -8.61 -17.15 -15.22
C ALA A 25 -7.50 -16.16 -14.82
N SER A 26 -6.58 -15.86 -15.74
CA SER A 26 -5.52 -14.85 -15.53
C SER A 26 -6.12 -13.45 -15.30
N ALA A 27 -7.08 -13.04 -16.12
CA ALA A 27 -7.75 -11.75 -15.95
C ALA A 27 -8.50 -11.64 -14.61
N ASN A 28 -9.24 -12.68 -14.23
CA ASN A 28 -9.94 -12.74 -12.95
C ASN A 28 -8.98 -12.73 -11.76
N ALA A 29 -7.85 -13.45 -11.84
CA ALA A 29 -6.84 -13.44 -10.79
C ALA A 29 -6.22 -12.05 -10.60
N LYS A 30 -5.93 -11.33 -11.69
CA LYS A 30 -5.45 -9.93 -11.62
C LYS A 30 -6.50 -8.99 -11.06
N LEU A 31 -7.76 -9.14 -11.46
CA LEU A 31 -8.86 -8.36 -10.90
C LEU A 31 -8.98 -8.59 -9.39
N SER A 32 -8.99 -9.84 -8.94
CA SER A 32 -9.06 -10.17 -7.52
C SER A 32 -7.89 -9.58 -6.73
N LEU A 33 -6.67 -9.60 -7.30
CA LEU A 33 -5.49 -9.02 -6.67
C LEU A 33 -5.58 -7.49 -6.50
N PHE A 34 -6.24 -6.81 -7.45
CA PHE A 34 -6.38 -5.35 -7.44
C PHE A 34 -7.75 -4.85 -7.00
N TYR A 35 -8.65 -5.73 -6.54
CA TYR A 35 -10.03 -5.35 -6.25
C TYR A 35 -10.10 -4.31 -5.11
N ASP A 36 -9.36 -4.55 -4.03
CA ASP A 36 -9.27 -3.64 -2.88
C ASP A 36 -8.58 -2.31 -3.21
N TRP A 37 -7.88 -2.21 -4.35
CA TRP A 37 -7.24 -0.96 -4.78
C TRP A 37 -8.25 0.02 -5.40
N LEU A 38 -9.32 -0.49 -6.00
CA LEU A 38 -10.20 0.31 -6.85
C LEU A 38 -10.91 1.42 -6.05
N PHE A 39 -11.28 1.21 -4.80
CA PHE A 39 -11.95 2.23 -3.98
C PHE A 39 -11.28 2.42 -2.62
N PHE A 40 -9.97 2.20 -2.57
CA PHE A 40 -9.20 2.19 -1.34
C PHE A 40 -9.33 3.51 -0.56
N ASP A 41 -9.83 3.39 0.67
CA ASP A 41 -9.95 4.46 1.66
C ASP A 41 -8.90 4.22 2.77
N PRO A 42 -7.84 5.03 2.86
CA PRO A 42 -6.76 4.82 3.82
C PRO A 42 -7.19 4.98 5.29
N LEU A 43 -8.40 5.49 5.56
CA LEU A 43 -8.97 5.59 6.91
C LEU A 43 -9.75 4.34 7.34
N LYS A 44 -10.15 3.48 6.38
CA LYS A 44 -11.00 2.32 6.62
C LYS A 44 -10.34 1.00 6.24
N ASP A 45 -9.62 1.01 5.12
CA ASP A 45 -9.09 -0.21 4.51
C ASP A 45 -7.69 -0.54 5.03
N ASN A 46 -7.40 -1.84 5.08
CA ASN A 46 -6.14 -2.34 5.62
C ASN A 46 -5.05 -2.40 4.53
N ILE A 47 -3.88 -1.84 4.81
CA ILE A 47 -2.69 -1.92 3.95
C ILE A 47 -2.35 -3.36 3.55
N MET A 48 -2.61 -4.34 4.42
CA MET A 48 -2.34 -5.76 4.18
C MET A 48 -3.14 -6.37 3.02
N ASN A 49 -4.21 -5.69 2.57
CA ASN A 49 -5.03 -6.08 1.42
C ASN A 49 -4.38 -5.68 0.09
N ILE A 50 -3.68 -4.54 0.06
CA ILE A 50 -3.06 -3.99 -1.16
C ILE A 50 -1.57 -4.29 -1.26
N GLU A 51 -0.89 -4.44 -0.12
CA GLU A 51 0.55 -4.75 -0.01
C GLU A 51 1.00 -5.93 -0.89
N PRO A 52 0.27 -7.06 -0.97
CA PRO A 52 0.75 -8.18 -1.77
C PRO A 52 0.84 -7.86 -3.27
N GLY A 53 -0.08 -7.03 -3.80
CA GLY A 53 -0.09 -6.67 -5.22
C GLY A 53 1.17 -5.92 -5.63
N ILE A 54 1.59 -4.93 -4.84
CA ILE A 54 2.81 -4.17 -5.13
C ILE A 54 4.07 -5.02 -4.93
N LEU A 55 4.11 -5.87 -3.90
CA LEU A 55 5.26 -6.72 -3.62
C LEU A 55 5.48 -7.78 -4.71
N VAL A 56 4.42 -8.37 -5.26
CA VAL A 56 4.53 -9.28 -6.41
C VAL A 56 5.21 -8.56 -7.57
N MET A 57 4.75 -7.35 -7.92
CA MET A 57 5.34 -6.56 -9.00
C MET A 57 6.79 -6.15 -8.73
N TYR A 58 7.08 -5.69 -7.50
CA TYR A 58 8.39 -5.18 -7.12
C TYR A 58 9.45 -6.28 -7.06
N HIS A 59 9.13 -7.45 -6.50
CA HIS A 59 10.08 -8.57 -6.43
C HIS A 59 10.23 -9.32 -7.76
N SER A 60 9.20 -9.33 -8.61
CA SER A 60 9.25 -10.05 -9.89
C SER A 60 10.01 -9.31 -10.98
N ILE A 61 10.12 -7.97 -10.94
CA ILE A 61 10.61 -7.17 -12.08
C ILE A 61 12.03 -7.53 -12.52
N ARG A 62 12.87 -8.02 -11.60
CA ARG A 62 14.27 -8.39 -11.88
C ARG A 62 14.39 -9.73 -12.59
N ASN A 63 13.72 -10.76 -12.08
CA ASN A 63 13.92 -12.17 -12.48
C ASN A 63 12.78 -12.72 -13.35
N HIS A 64 11.56 -12.19 -13.19
CA HIS A 64 10.35 -12.59 -13.89
C HIS A 64 9.59 -11.37 -14.41
N PRO A 65 10.19 -10.53 -15.27
CA PRO A 65 9.65 -9.22 -15.64
C PRO A 65 8.26 -9.28 -16.27
N PHE A 66 7.91 -10.38 -16.95
CA PHE A 66 6.58 -10.58 -17.52
C PHE A 66 5.46 -10.47 -16.49
N VAL A 67 5.67 -10.99 -15.26
CA VAL A 67 4.68 -10.92 -14.17
C VAL A 67 4.42 -9.47 -13.79
N SER A 68 5.48 -8.68 -13.59
CA SER A 68 5.35 -7.26 -13.28
C SER A 68 4.71 -6.48 -14.43
N SER A 69 5.13 -6.73 -15.68
CA SER A 69 4.60 -6.06 -16.86
C SER A 69 3.10 -6.28 -17.01
N THR A 70 2.63 -7.52 -16.89
CA THR A 70 1.20 -7.82 -17.08
C THR A 70 0.33 -7.28 -15.96
N LEU A 71 0.85 -7.19 -14.73
CA LEU A 71 0.14 -6.60 -13.60
C LEU A 71 0.07 -5.07 -13.70
N LEU A 72 1.16 -4.41 -14.11
CA LEU A 72 1.18 -2.96 -14.34
C LEU A 72 0.25 -2.56 -15.49
N ASP A 73 0.28 -3.29 -16.61
CA ASP A 73 -0.63 -3.05 -17.74
C ASP A 73 -2.10 -3.20 -17.30
N PHE A 74 -2.41 -4.26 -16.56
CA PHE A 74 -3.75 -4.48 -16.00
C PHE A 74 -4.17 -3.33 -15.08
N LEU A 75 -3.32 -2.91 -14.14
CA LEU A 75 -3.63 -1.84 -13.19
C LEU A 75 -3.88 -0.50 -13.90
N CYS A 76 -3.09 -0.18 -14.93
CA CYS A 76 -3.30 1.02 -15.74
C CYS A 76 -4.64 0.97 -16.48
N ARG A 77 -5.01 -0.18 -17.06
CA ARG A 77 -6.24 -0.32 -17.85
C ARG A 77 -7.48 -0.40 -16.98
N ILE A 78 -7.44 -1.13 -15.86
CA ILE A 78 -8.59 -1.33 -14.99
C ILE A 78 -9.04 0.00 -14.36
N THR A 79 -8.09 0.90 -14.09
CA THR A 79 -8.35 2.25 -13.59
C THR A 79 -9.34 3.02 -14.47
N LYS A 80 -9.25 2.86 -15.80
CA LYS A 80 -10.11 3.55 -16.77
C LYS A 80 -11.36 2.76 -17.16
N ASN A 81 -11.30 1.43 -17.08
CA ASN A 81 -12.28 0.57 -17.75
C ASN A 81 -13.18 -0.24 -16.80
N PHE A 82 -12.89 -0.32 -15.49
CA PHE A 82 -13.70 -1.13 -14.57
C PHE A 82 -15.13 -0.61 -14.46
N TYR A 83 -15.28 0.68 -14.15
CA TYR A 83 -16.58 1.33 -14.10
C TYR A 83 -16.46 2.80 -14.50
N VAL A 84 -16.63 3.08 -15.79
CA VAL A 84 -16.38 4.40 -16.42
C VAL A 84 -17.10 5.54 -15.70
N LYS A 85 -18.32 5.32 -15.19
CA LYS A 85 -19.07 6.35 -14.45
C LYS A 85 -18.41 6.80 -13.14
N HIS A 86 -17.47 6.03 -12.60
CA HIS A 86 -16.73 6.34 -11.38
C HIS A 86 -15.21 6.25 -11.58
N GLU A 87 -14.73 6.47 -12.81
CA GLU A 87 -13.30 6.48 -13.11
C GLU A 87 -12.50 7.36 -12.13
N ASP A 88 -12.99 8.57 -11.82
CA ASP A 88 -12.31 9.49 -10.89
C ASP A 88 -12.11 8.88 -9.49
N LYS A 89 -13.14 8.19 -8.98
CA LYS A 89 -13.06 7.51 -7.68
C LYS A 89 -12.08 6.34 -7.74
N ILE A 90 -12.04 5.64 -8.87
CA ILE A 90 -11.12 4.52 -9.08
C ILE A 90 -9.68 5.00 -9.12
N ARG A 91 -9.41 6.04 -9.91
CA ARG A 91 -8.10 6.70 -9.96
C ARG A 91 -7.67 7.17 -8.56
N MET A 92 -8.59 7.74 -7.78
CA MET A 92 -8.31 8.16 -6.41
C MET A 92 -7.99 6.98 -5.48
N GLY A 93 -8.72 5.86 -5.57
CA GLY A 93 -8.44 4.64 -4.79
C GLY A 93 -7.04 4.08 -5.09
N VAL A 94 -6.67 3.97 -6.37
CA VAL A 94 -5.34 3.50 -6.78
C VAL A 94 -4.25 4.48 -6.33
N PHE A 95 -4.50 5.79 -6.45
CA PHE A 95 -3.59 6.81 -5.93
C PHE A 95 -3.37 6.69 -4.41
N ASN A 96 -4.45 6.59 -3.63
CA ASN A 96 -4.38 6.41 -2.18
C ASN A 96 -3.63 5.14 -1.79
N SER A 97 -3.84 4.05 -2.55
CA SER A 97 -3.15 2.78 -2.36
C SER A 97 -1.63 2.96 -2.51
N LEU A 98 -1.18 3.52 -3.64
CA LEU A 98 0.24 3.76 -3.92
C LEU A 98 0.87 4.73 -2.92
N LYS A 99 0.15 5.78 -2.53
CA LYS A 99 0.61 6.74 -1.52
C LYS A 99 0.83 6.06 -0.17
N LEU A 100 -0.16 5.31 0.33
CA LEU A 100 -0.06 4.64 1.62
C LEU A 100 1.05 3.56 1.62
N ILE A 101 1.21 2.84 0.51
CA ILE A 101 2.32 1.89 0.29
C ILE A 101 3.68 2.55 0.51
N LEU A 102 3.88 3.76 -0.02
CA LEU A 102 5.10 4.53 0.16
C LEU A 102 5.22 5.11 1.58
N ASP A 103 4.15 5.68 2.13
CA ASP A 103 4.14 6.26 3.48
C ASP A 103 4.45 5.20 4.55
N LYS A 104 3.98 3.96 4.35
CA LYS A 104 4.23 2.80 5.24
C LYS A 104 5.52 2.04 4.90
N GLN A 105 6.27 2.48 3.90
CA GLN A 105 7.53 1.85 3.48
C GLN A 105 7.38 0.35 3.17
N VAL A 106 6.24 -0.05 2.58
CA VAL A 106 6.07 -1.41 2.03
C VAL A 106 7.11 -1.66 0.93
N ILE A 107 7.37 -0.64 0.12
CA ILE A 107 8.52 -0.54 -0.77
C ILE A 107 9.18 0.83 -0.60
N PRO A 108 10.49 0.98 -0.84
CA PRO A 108 11.19 2.23 -0.57
C PRO A 108 10.84 3.33 -1.58
N ASN A 109 10.60 2.98 -2.85
CA ASN A 109 10.19 3.88 -3.93
C ASN A 109 9.71 3.09 -5.15
N LEU A 110 9.00 3.76 -6.07
CA LEU A 110 8.43 3.14 -7.27
C LEU A 110 9.38 3.07 -8.46
N GLN A 111 10.52 3.76 -8.43
CA GLN A 111 11.38 3.96 -9.59
C GLN A 111 11.91 2.64 -10.20
N PRO A 112 12.44 1.66 -9.43
CA PRO A 112 12.87 0.36 -9.94
C PRO A 112 11.75 -0.45 -10.61
N LEU A 113 10.49 -0.12 -10.31
CA LEU A 113 9.34 -0.77 -10.91
C LEU A 113 8.85 -0.01 -12.14
N PHE A 114 8.57 1.29 -12.02
CA PHE A 114 7.94 2.09 -13.08
C PHE A 114 8.90 2.46 -14.21
N GLU A 115 10.19 2.62 -13.92
CA GLU A 115 11.20 3.02 -14.90
C GLU A 115 12.11 1.86 -15.33
N SER A 116 11.79 0.63 -14.91
CA SER A 116 12.63 -0.53 -15.20
C SER A 116 12.89 -0.66 -16.70
N PRO A 117 14.17 -0.87 -17.12
CA PRO A 117 14.50 -1.12 -18.51
C PRO A 117 13.96 -2.48 -19.01
N LYS A 118 13.43 -3.32 -18.11
CA LYS A 118 12.77 -4.58 -18.46
C LYS A 118 11.34 -4.40 -18.97
N LEU A 119 10.75 -3.22 -18.77
CA LEU A 119 9.45 -2.86 -19.33
C LEU A 119 9.62 -2.34 -20.75
N ASP A 120 8.69 -2.70 -21.64
CA ASP A 120 8.64 -2.12 -22.97
C ASP A 120 8.35 -0.60 -22.92
N ARG A 121 8.48 0.07 -24.06
CA ARG A 121 8.37 1.52 -24.13
C ARG A 121 6.92 1.97 -23.97
N GLU A 122 5.99 1.24 -24.57
CA GLU A 122 4.56 1.51 -24.59
C GLU A 122 3.98 1.46 -23.16
N LEU A 123 4.33 0.42 -22.40
CA LEU A 123 3.91 0.26 -21.02
C LEU A 123 4.51 1.34 -20.11
N ARG A 124 5.79 1.71 -20.28
CA ARG A 124 6.38 2.83 -19.52
C ARG A 124 5.67 4.15 -19.78
N ASN A 125 5.23 4.40 -21.02
CA ASN A 125 4.43 5.58 -21.34
C ASN A 125 3.04 5.51 -20.68
N LEU A 126 2.39 4.35 -20.76
CA LEU A 126 1.09 4.12 -20.11
C LEU A 126 1.17 4.34 -18.59
N ILE A 127 2.22 3.82 -17.93
CA ILE A 127 2.47 4.04 -16.50
C ILE A 127 2.63 5.53 -16.20
N ARG A 128 3.43 6.25 -16.99
CA ARG A 128 3.66 7.70 -16.79
C ARG A 128 2.36 8.51 -16.94
N GLU A 129 1.51 8.16 -17.90
CA GLU A 129 0.21 8.82 -18.08
C GLU A 129 -0.74 8.58 -16.91
N ASN A 130 -0.73 7.37 -16.34
CA ASN A 130 -1.61 7.01 -15.22
C ASN A 130 -1.11 7.53 -13.87
N PHE A 131 0.21 7.55 -13.65
CA PHE A 131 0.83 7.73 -12.33
C PHE A 131 1.90 8.84 -12.29
N LYS A 132 1.75 9.89 -13.11
CA LYS A 132 2.69 11.03 -13.21
C LYS A 132 3.07 11.64 -11.86
N GLU A 133 2.14 11.63 -10.91
CA GLU A 133 2.27 12.19 -9.57
C GLU A 133 3.37 11.49 -8.75
N PHE A 134 3.67 10.24 -9.10
CA PHE A 134 4.68 9.40 -8.45
C PHE A 134 6.03 9.34 -9.20
N MET A 135 6.12 9.96 -10.38
CA MET A 135 7.33 9.93 -11.21
C MET A 135 8.19 11.19 -11.09
N ALA A 136 7.58 12.32 -10.70
CA ALA A 136 8.35 13.53 -10.45
C ALA A 136 8.92 13.52 -9.02
N PRO A 137 10.15 14.01 -8.80
CA PRO A 137 10.60 14.38 -7.47
C PRO A 137 9.74 15.55 -7.00
N ASN A 138 8.62 15.27 -6.35
CA ASN A 138 7.72 16.30 -5.85
C ASN A 138 8.34 16.84 -4.55
N PRO A 139 8.83 18.10 -4.52
CA PRO A 139 9.45 18.67 -3.31
C PRO A 139 8.47 18.73 -2.12
N ASN A 140 7.17 18.62 -2.37
CA ASN A 140 6.13 18.67 -1.34
C ASN A 140 5.80 17.31 -0.69
N ILE A 141 6.27 16.17 -1.23
CA ILE A 141 6.08 14.87 -0.55
C ILE A 141 7.08 14.72 0.60
N ALA A 142 8.23 15.39 0.52
CA ALA A 142 9.22 15.42 1.60
C ALA A 142 8.75 16.15 2.87
N GLN A 143 7.69 16.98 2.79
CA GLN A 143 7.25 17.81 3.93
C GLN A 143 6.24 17.13 4.87
N THR A 144 5.78 15.90 4.57
CA THR A 144 4.90 15.15 5.50
C THR A 144 5.67 14.18 6.40
N PHE A 145 7.00 14.11 6.28
CA PHE A 145 7.84 13.24 7.11
C PHE A 145 8.24 13.82 8.47
N ASN A 146 7.63 14.94 8.89
CA ASN A 146 7.72 15.42 10.27
C ASN A 146 6.39 15.20 11.00
N THR A 147 6.10 13.95 11.35
CA THR A 147 5.12 13.63 12.40
C THR A 147 5.81 12.90 13.56
N HIS A 148 6.95 13.42 14.02
CA HIS A 148 7.38 13.25 15.40
C HIS A 148 6.88 14.44 16.23
N SER A 149 5.66 14.33 16.78
CA SER A 149 5.27 15.04 18.03
C SER A 149 3.91 14.66 18.59
N ILE A 150 3.00 14.01 17.85
CA ILE A 150 1.63 13.79 18.36
C ILE A 150 1.52 12.63 19.38
N GLN A 151 2.48 11.70 19.42
CA GLN A 151 2.44 10.56 20.36
C GLN A 151 2.89 10.91 21.79
N GLN A 152 3.55 12.06 22.02
CA GLN A 152 4.00 12.43 23.37
C GLN A 152 2.93 13.17 24.19
N THR A 153 1.93 13.78 23.56
CA THR A 153 0.91 14.58 24.27
C THR A 153 -0.18 13.72 24.90
N ILE A 154 -0.44 12.53 24.37
CA ILE A 154 -1.50 11.64 24.87
C ILE A 154 -1.04 10.86 26.11
N PHE A 155 0.22 10.42 26.17
CA PHE A 155 0.76 9.72 27.35
C PHE A 155 1.04 10.65 28.55
N LYS A 156 1.25 11.95 28.33
CA LYS A 156 1.44 12.90 29.44
C LYS A 156 0.14 13.23 30.17
N LYS A 157 -1.00 13.27 29.46
CA LYS A 157 -2.30 13.58 30.08
C LYS A 157 -2.83 12.49 31.02
N GLU A 158 -2.54 11.20 30.74
CA GLU A 158 -2.96 10.12 31.66
C GLU A 158 -2.09 10.02 32.91
N THR A 159 -0.82 10.46 32.84
CA THR A 159 0.10 10.37 33.98
C THR A 159 -0.10 11.53 34.97
N ASP A 160 -0.43 12.73 34.49
CA ASP A 160 -0.69 13.89 35.36
C ASP A 160 -2.06 13.84 36.06
N GLN A 161 -3.07 13.14 35.48
CA GLN A 161 -4.39 12.99 36.13
C GLN A 161 -4.39 12.01 37.30
N ARG A 162 -3.41 11.11 37.40
CA ARG A 162 -3.30 10.14 38.51
C ARG A 162 -2.55 10.68 39.74
N ILE A 163 -1.93 11.86 39.65
CA ILE A 163 -1.08 12.41 40.73
C ILE A 163 -1.82 13.48 41.57
N MET A 164 -3.04 13.89 41.20
CA MET A 164 -3.76 15.00 41.86
C MET A 164 -4.93 14.61 42.78
N HIS A 165 -5.13 13.32 43.08
CA HIS A 165 -6.10 12.88 44.10
C HIS A 165 -5.45 11.92 45.09
N GLY A 166 -4.60 12.46 45.96
CA GLY A 166 -4.34 11.86 47.27
C GLY A 166 -5.36 12.40 48.26
N GLU A 167 -6.34 11.59 48.65
CA GLU A 167 -7.06 11.77 49.92
C GLU A 167 -6.54 10.74 50.95
N PRO A 168 -6.38 11.15 52.21
CA PRO A 168 -5.74 10.34 53.25
C PRO A 168 -6.69 9.24 53.72
N VAL A 169 -6.16 8.03 53.94
CA VAL A 169 -6.90 6.94 54.58
C VAL A 169 -6.86 7.17 56.09
N ASP A 170 -7.97 7.67 56.64
CA ASP A 170 -8.23 7.72 58.06
C ASP A 170 -8.29 6.30 58.64
N VAL A 171 -7.50 6.08 59.69
CA VAL A 171 -7.47 4.87 60.50
C VAL A 171 -8.48 5.04 61.64
N PRO A 172 -9.51 4.19 61.80
CA PRO A 172 -10.25 4.14 63.04
C PRO A 172 -9.57 3.15 63.99
N ALA A 173 -9.06 3.68 65.09
CA ALA A 173 -8.80 2.94 66.31
C ALA A 173 -10.11 2.71 67.10
N PHE A 174 -10.01 1.85 68.13
CA PHE A 174 -11.00 1.42 69.15
C PHE A 174 -11.71 0.09 68.82
N ALA A 175 -11.75 -0.90 69.72
CA ALA A 175 -11.35 -1.02 71.12
C ALA A 175 -10.97 -2.47 71.44
#